data_AF-A0A3M1CQI1-F1
#
_entry.id   AF-A0A3M1CQI1-F1
#
_cell.length_a   1.000
_cell.length_b   1.000
_cell.length_c   1.000
_cell.angle_alpha   90.00
_cell.angle_beta   90.00
_cell.angle_gamma   90.00
#
_symmetry.space_group_name_H-M   'P 1'
#
loop_
_entity.id
_entity.type
_entity.pdbx_description
1 polymer ?
#
loop_
_entity_poly.entity_id
_entity_poly.type
_entity_poly.pdbx_seq_one_letter_code
_entity_poly.pdbx_strand_id
1 'polypeptide(L)'
;MPVVVLLLLAGCTLQAWCDRFNLDCEPPDDTVHDAPPDSDGDVWPDDEDCAPHDPAISPSVDEVCDGVDNDCDGLVDEGTPGLQTWYRDRDGDGYGDEGWSTESCEAVDGHVRVGGDCDDSRPGIHPGVEEVCGNGLDDDCSGDAPECPFADLSTSDDALSSFLPDDSDGVIGHAIAVGPGMLGDPDLHVLFGSPQDRYRGVRGGGVYLVRGSYAALEYARDAVDSLPLLTSLEEGDAVGTAIVADFDVNGDGDYDLVAGAPGAESTETDEGVACVLVSPVGGLLRRREADCALRRVGGREGAAFGSSLATVADETRWAGAALAVG
;
A
#
# COMPACT_ATOMS: atom_id res chain seq x y z
N MET A 1 -26.47 6.13 115.27
CA MET A 1 -25.44 7.03 114.68
C MET A 1 -25.27 6.57 113.25
N PRO A 2 -25.73 7.37 112.26
CA PRO A 2 -24.93 8.49 111.76
C PRO A 2 -25.72 9.80 111.57
N VAL A 3 -24.95 10.87 111.38
CA VAL A 3 -25.38 12.27 111.23
C VAL A 3 -25.79 12.53 109.79
N VAL A 4 -27.01 13.05 109.59
CA VAL A 4 -27.47 13.61 108.31
C VAL A 4 -26.87 15.00 108.16
N VAL A 5 -25.94 15.16 107.23
CA VAL A 5 -25.46 16.48 106.80
C VAL A 5 -26.42 16.97 105.72
N LEU A 6 -27.36 17.82 106.14
CA LEU A 6 -28.22 18.58 105.25
C LEU A 6 -27.41 19.76 104.70
N LEU A 7 -26.83 19.62 103.52
CA LEU A 7 -26.17 20.69 102.80
C LEU A 7 -27.22 21.45 101.98
N LEU A 8 -27.73 22.53 102.58
CA LEU A 8 -28.48 23.58 101.89
C LEU A 8 -27.52 24.33 100.95
N LEU A 9 -27.65 24.11 99.65
CA LEU A 9 -27.18 25.06 98.64
C LEU A 9 -28.39 25.62 97.90
N ALA A 10 -28.83 26.76 98.40
CA ALA A 10 -29.72 27.67 97.69
C ALA A 10 -28.99 28.27 96.47
N GLY A 11 -29.68 28.34 95.33
CA GLY A 11 -29.51 29.44 94.38
C GLY A 11 -28.40 29.35 93.33
N CYS A 12 -28.07 28.19 92.77
CA CYS A 12 -27.35 28.16 91.48
C CYS A 12 -28.35 28.12 90.32
N THR A 13 -28.44 29.20 89.56
CA THR A 13 -29.10 29.22 88.25
C THR A 13 -28.26 28.42 87.25
N LEU A 14 -28.89 27.86 86.21
CA LEU A 14 -28.23 27.05 85.17
C LEU A 14 -26.96 27.73 84.61
N GLN A 15 -26.96 29.06 84.52
CA GLN A 15 -25.85 29.90 84.07
C GLN A 15 -24.58 29.73 84.92
N ALA A 16 -24.72 29.64 86.24
CA ALA A 16 -23.58 29.52 87.16
C ALA A 16 -22.89 28.15 87.08
N TRP A 17 -23.57 27.15 86.50
CA TRP A 17 -23.00 25.83 86.25
C TRP A 17 -22.24 25.77 84.92
N CYS A 18 -22.73 26.45 83.86
CA CYS A 18 -22.04 26.52 82.55
C CYS A 18 -20.69 27.29 82.65
N ASP A 19 -20.62 28.40 83.40
CA ASP A 19 -19.37 29.18 83.59
C ASP A 19 -18.26 28.40 84.34
N ARG A 20 -18.63 27.43 85.19
CA ARG A 20 -17.68 26.63 85.98
C ARG A 20 -16.98 25.56 85.12
N PHE A 21 -17.61 25.13 84.03
CA PHE A 21 -17.16 24.02 83.19
C PHE A 21 -16.82 24.43 81.74
N ASN A 22 -16.92 25.73 81.40
CA ASN A 22 -16.61 26.26 80.06
C ASN A 22 -17.36 25.51 78.95
N LEU A 23 -18.65 25.26 79.19
CA LEU A 23 -19.58 24.66 78.22
C LEU A 23 -20.43 25.78 77.62
N ASP A 24 -20.43 25.90 76.30
CA ASP A 24 -21.30 26.84 75.59
C ASP A 24 -22.76 26.38 75.71
N CYS A 25 -23.58 27.26 76.28
CA CYS A 25 -25.00 27.04 76.55
C CYS A 25 -25.85 28.06 75.76
N GLU A 26 -25.45 28.44 74.54
CA GLU A 26 -26.34 29.12 73.60
C GLU A 26 -27.33 28.11 73.00
N PRO A 27 -28.64 28.43 72.90
CA PRO A 27 -29.52 27.65 72.06
C PRO A 27 -28.98 27.71 70.62
N PRO A 28 -29.02 26.61 69.84
CA PRO A 28 -28.66 26.69 68.43
C PRO A 28 -29.49 27.80 67.78
N ASP A 29 -28.80 28.70 67.09
CA ASP A 29 -29.43 29.72 66.25
C ASP A 29 -30.29 29.00 65.21
N ASP A 30 -31.61 29.06 65.39
CA ASP A 30 -32.63 28.39 64.58
C ASP A 30 -32.88 29.16 63.27
N THR A 31 -31.82 29.72 62.69
CA THR A 31 -31.80 30.07 61.27
C THR A 31 -31.61 28.77 60.50
N VAL A 32 -32.68 27.97 60.43
CA VAL A 32 -32.84 27.01 59.34
C VAL A 32 -32.68 27.83 58.07
N HIS A 33 -31.56 27.56 57.42
CA HIS A 33 -31.31 27.74 56.01
C HIS A 33 -32.63 27.70 55.23
N ASP A 34 -33.11 28.86 54.79
CA ASP A 34 -33.90 28.92 53.57
C ASP A 34 -32.92 28.57 52.46
N ALA A 35 -32.62 27.28 52.32
CA ALA A 35 -32.03 26.78 51.09
C ALA A 35 -32.98 27.26 49.97
N PRO A 36 -32.45 27.85 48.89
CA PRO A 36 -33.29 28.19 47.74
C PRO A 36 -34.12 26.97 47.34
N PRO A 37 -35.38 27.17 46.90
CA PRO A 37 -36.26 26.06 46.56
C PRO A 37 -35.59 25.18 45.50
N ASP A 38 -35.73 23.89 45.70
CA ASP A 38 -35.28 22.82 44.81
C ASP A 38 -36.54 21.97 44.57
N SER A 39 -37.11 22.13 43.39
CA SER A 39 -38.45 21.65 43.05
C SER A 39 -38.48 20.19 42.56
N ASP A 40 -37.34 19.62 42.14
CA ASP A 40 -37.23 18.23 41.69
C ASP A 40 -36.24 17.35 42.48
N GLY A 41 -35.45 17.94 43.38
CA GLY A 41 -34.65 17.26 44.39
C GLY A 41 -33.29 16.79 43.90
N ASP A 42 -32.73 17.43 42.87
CA ASP A 42 -31.50 17.02 42.21
C ASP A 42 -30.23 17.70 42.77
N VAL A 43 -30.39 18.53 43.82
CA VAL A 43 -29.42 19.36 44.54
C VAL A 43 -29.09 20.73 43.93
N TRP A 44 -29.63 21.06 42.76
CA TRP A 44 -29.52 22.38 42.16
C TRP A 44 -30.76 23.24 42.50
N PRO A 45 -30.57 24.48 42.98
CA PRO A 45 -31.72 25.33 43.26
C PRO A 45 -32.41 25.86 42.00
N ASP A 46 -33.70 26.16 42.11
CA ASP A 46 -34.57 26.56 40.98
C ASP A 46 -34.06 27.77 40.17
N ASP A 47 -33.17 28.61 40.74
CA ASP A 47 -32.59 29.79 40.07
C ASP A 47 -31.22 29.53 39.40
N GLU A 48 -30.62 28.37 39.64
CA GLU A 48 -29.38 27.89 39.02
C GLU A 48 -29.60 26.66 38.12
N ASP A 49 -30.80 26.08 38.12
CA ASP A 49 -31.22 24.97 37.27
C ASP A 49 -32.03 25.47 36.05
N CYS A 50 -31.66 25.01 34.84
CA CYS A 50 -32.38 25.34 33.61
C CYS A 50 -33.71 24.58 33.46
N ALA A 51 -33.93 23.50 34.23
CA ALA A 51 -35.13 22.69 34.21
C ALA A 51 -35.61 22.29 35.62
N PRO A 52 -36.08 23.24 36.46
CA PRO A 52 -36.33 23.06 37.90
C PRO A 52 -37.48 22.10 38.28
N HIS A 53 -38.03 21.34 37.34
CA HIS A 53 -39.02 20.31 37.62
C HIS A 53 -38.67 18.98 36.95
N ASP A 54 -37.43 18.82 36.48
CA ASP A 54 -36.90 17.64 35.80
C ASP A 54 -35.48 17.32 36.30
N PRO A 55 -35.34 16.37 37.24
CA PRO A 55 -34.05 16.06 37.86
C PRO A 55 -33.08 15.33 36.91
N ALA A 56 -33.45 15.15 35.65
CA ALA A 56 -32.60 14.62 34.58
C ALA A 56 -31.89 15.73 33.78
N ILE A 57 -32.14 17.01 34.08
CA ILE A 57 -31.52 18.15 33.41
C ILE A 57 -31.02 19.10 34.50
N SER A 58 -29.70 19.23 34.67
CA SER A 58 -29.09 20.17 35.59
C SER A 58 -27.57 20.28 35.41
N PRO A 59 -26.89 21.29 36.00
CA PRO A 59 -25.47 21.59 35.76
C PRO A 59 -24.41 20.52 36.03
N SER A 60 -24.80 19.32 36.45
CA SER A 60 -23.89 18.21 36.72
C SER A 60 -24.31 16.89 36.06
N VAL A 61 -25.34 16.92 35.22
CA VAL A 61 -25.75 15.77 34.41
C VAL A 61 -24.83 15.65 33.19
N ASP A 62 -24.52 14.43 32.75
CA ASP A 62 -23.80 14.24 31.49
C ASP A 62 -24.79 14.34 30.31
N GLU A 63 -24.40 15.04 29.25
CA GLU A 63 -25.17 15.13 28.01
C GLU A 63 -25.56 13.78 27.41
N VAL A 64 -26.82 13.67 26.97
CA VAL A 64 -27.32 12.55 26.18
C VAL A 64 -27.87 13.06 24.85
N CYS A 65 -27.59 12.34 23.76
CA CYS A 65 -28.12 12.63 22.42
C CYS A 65 -29.65 12.58 22.33
N ASP A 66 -30.34 13.61 22.82
CA ASP A 66 -31.79 13.76 22.78
C ASP A 66 -32.25 15.15 22.29
N GLY A 67 -31.29 16.03 21.97
CA GLY A 67 -31.54 17.38 21.47
C GLY A 67 -31.92 18.37 22.58
N VAL A 68 -31.65 18.04 23.83
CA VAL A 68 -31.81 18.89 25.02
C VAL A 68 -30.45 19.14 25.64
N ASP A 69 -30.26 20.36 26.14
CA ASP A 69 -29.15 20.74 27.01
C ASP A 69 -29.40 20.14 28.40
N ASN A 70 -28.81 18.99 28.69
CA ASN A 70 -29.00 18.27 29.96
C ASN A 70 -28.13 18.84 31.07
N ASP A 71 -26.99 19.46 30.74
CA ASP A 71 -26.02 20.00 31.69
C ASP A 71 -26.10 21.53 31.86
N CYS A 72 -27.11 22.16 31.25
CA CYS A 72 -27.41 23.58 31.35
C CYS A 72 -26.24 24.52 31.00
N ASP A 73 -25.25 24.08 30.21
CA ASP A 73 -24.10 24.93 29.83
C ASP A 73 -24.39 25.87 28.63
N GLY A 74 -25.54 25.66 27.97
CA GLY A 74 -26.01 26.42 26.82
C GLY A 74 -25.61 25.84 25.47
N LEU A 75 -24.94 24.70 25.43
CA LEU A 75 -24.73 23.85 24.27
C LEU A 75 -25.74 22.69 24.33
N VAL A 76 -25.83 21.92 23.24
CA VAL A 76 -26.80 20.81 23.15
C VAL A 76 -26.06 19.59 22.62
N ASP A 77 -26.18 18.47 23.32
CA ASP A 77 -25.60 17.18 22.99
C ASP A 77 -24.06 17.21 22.83
N GLU A 78 -23.34 18.17 23.42
CA GLU A 78 -21.88 18.27 23.35
C GLU A 78 -21.21 17.25 24.28
N GLY A 79 -20.06 16.72 23.87
CA GLY A 79 -19.31 15.77 24.69
C GLY A 79 -20.03 14.43 24.98
N THR A 80 -21.27 14.24 24.51
CA THR A 80 -22.02 13.00 24.69
C THR A 80 -21.39 11.85 23.90
N PRO A 81 -21.38 10.61 24.43
CA PRO A 81 -20.86 9.44 23.71
C PRO A 81 -21.55 9.14 22.38
N GLY A 82 -22.77 9.67 22.18
CA GLY A 82 -23.56 9.50 20.96
C GLY A 82 -23.19 10.47 19.84
N LEU A 83 -22.53 11.59 20.14
CA LEU A 83 -22.16 12.58 19.14
C LEU A 83 -21.01 12.02 18.29
N GLN A 84 -21.21 12.01 16.97
CA GLN A 84 -20.24 11.50 16.02
C GLN A 84 -19.95 12.57 14.98
N THR A 85 -18.71 12.61 14.50
CA THR A 85 -18.34 13.39 13.33
C THR A 85 -18.74 12.64 12.05
N TRP A 86 -19.43 13.33 11.15
CA TRP A 86 -19.86 12.86 9.84
C TRP A 86 -19.15 13.67 8.76
N TYR A 87 -18.49 13.00 7.83
CA TYR A 87 -17.72 13.58 6.74
C TYR A 87 -18.49 13.50 5.45
N ARG A 88 -18.54 14.57 4.67
CA ARG A 88 -19.26 14.58 3.40
C ARG A 88 -18.59 13.62 2.41
N ASP A 89 -19.38 12.73 1.82
CA ASP A 89 -18.96 11.75 0.80
C ASP A 89 -19.71 12.07 -0.50
N ARG A 90 -19.03 12.73 -1.43
CA ARG A 90 -19.65 13.26 -2.65
C ARG A 90 -19.67 12.23 -3.78
N ASP A 91 -18.73 11.30 -3.80
CA ASP A 91 -18.56 10.38 -4.90
C ASP A 91 -19.00 8.94 -4.59
N GLY A 92 -19.24 8.64 -3.31
CA GLY A 92 -19.96 7.47 -2.81
C GLY A 92 -19.07 6.26 -2.55
N ASP A 93 -17.78 6.45 -2.27
CA ASP A 93 -16.84 5.35 -1.98
C ASP A 93 -16.80 4.92 -0.51
N GLY A 94 -17.42 5.70 0.39
CA GLY A 94 -17.48 5.41 1.82
C GLY A 94 -16.46 6.15 2.68
N TYR A 95 -15.59 6.97 2.07
CA TYR A 95 -14.69 7.90 2.73
C TYR A 95 -15.18 9.34 2.48
N GLY A 96 -14.90 10.25 3.42
CA GLY A 96 -15.36 11.63 3.30
C GLY A 96 -14.26 12.65 3.56
N ASP A 97 -14.49 13.86 3.07
CA ASP A 97 -13.57 14.99 3.14
C ASP A 97 -13.45 15.53 4.59
N GLU A 98 -12.25 15.51 5.16
CA GLU A 98 -11.99 16.03 6.52
C GLU A 98 -12.25 17.54 6.65
N GLY A 99 -12.13 18.29 5.56
CA GLY A 99 -12.43 19.71 5.49
C GLY A 99 -13.93 20.03 5.48
N TRP A 100 -14.79 19.02 5.29
CA TRP A 100 -16.24 19.17 5.25
C TRP A 100 -16.94 18.16 6.15
N SER A 101 -16.84 18.41 7.46
CA SER A 101 -17.47 17.59 8.50
C SER A 101 -18.59 18.33 9.27
N THR A 102 -19.47 17.56 9.88
CA THR A 102 -20.53 18.02 10.77
C THR A 102 -20.69 17.04 11.93
N GLU A 103 -21.02 17.52 13.13
CA GLU A 103 -21.29 16.66 14.28
C GLU A 103 -22.80 16.38 14.38
N SER A 104 -23.15 15.11 14.57
CA SER A 104 -24.53 14.71 14.76
C SER A 104 -24.63 13.35 15.47
N CYS A 105 -25.66 13.22 16.29
CA CYS A 105 -26.06 11.96 16.91
C CYS A 105 -26.70 10.98 15.91
N GLU A 106 -27.27 11.51 14.82
CA GLU A 106 -27.91 10.71 13.77
C GLU A 106 -27.09 10.72 12.48
N ALA A 107 -27.36 9.74 11.62
CA ALA A 107 -26.74 9.71 10.30
C ALA A 107 -27.19 10.90 9.45
N VAL A 108 -26.22 11.61 8.88
CA VAL A 108 -26.47 12.74 8.00
C VAL A 108 -26.46 12.26 6.55
N ASP A 109 -27.51 12.60 5.80
CA ASP A 109 -27.61 12.23 4.39
C ASP A 109 -26.41 12.77 3.58
N GLY A 110 -25.81 11.94 2.74
CA GLY A 110 -24.61 12.26 1.97
C GLY A 110 -23.32 12.39 2.80
N HIS A 111 -23.28 11.84 4.02
CA HIS A 111 -22.08 11.79 4.85
C HIS A 111 -21.78 10.37 5.36
N VAL A 112 -20.53 10.14 5.74
CA VAL A 112 -19.98 8.89 6.26
C VAL A 112 -19.20 9.11 7.55
N ARG A 113 -18.93 8.05 8.30
CA ARG A 113 -18.18 8.12 9.58
C ARG A 113 -16.67 8.05 9.41
N VAL A 114 -16.20 7.76 8.20
CA VAL A 114 -14.78 7.55 7.91
C VAL A 114 -14.30 8.75 7.11
N GLY A 115 -13.40 9.54 7.70
CA GLY A 115 -12.74 10.65 7.01
C GLY A 115 -11.51 10.18 6.23
N GLY A 116 -10.80 11.14 5.63
CA GLY A 116 -9.49 10.92 5.02
C GLY A 116 -9.50 10.79 3.50
N ASP A 117 -10.62 11.08 2.84
CA ASP A 117 -10.68 11.17 1.39
C ASP A 117 -9.90 12.40 0.91
N CYS A 118 -8.89 12.17 0.07
CA CYS A 118 -8.04 13.21 -0.51
C CYS A 118 -8.55 13.74 -1.86
N ASP A 119 -9.51 13.07 -2.51
CA ASP A 119 -10.18 13.53 -3.73
C ASP A 119 -11.65 13.08 -3.81
N ASP A 120 -12.52 13.84 -3.12
CA ASP A 120 -14.01 13.76 -3.04
C ASP A 120 -14.74 14.01 -4.39
N SER A 121 -14.10 13.66 -5.49
CA SER A 121 -14.64 13.67 -6.84
C SER A 121 -14.36 12.38 -7.62
N ARG A 122 -13.60 11.45 -7.04
CA ARG A 122 -13.12 10.21 -7.65
C ARG A 122 -13.23 9.04 -6.67
N PRO A 123 -14.20 8.13 -6.86
CA PRO A 123 -14.43 6.97 -5.97
C PRO A 123 -13.31 5.93 -5.89
N GLY A 124 -12.19 6.18 -6.57
CA GLY A 124 -11.02 5.30 -6.58
C GLY A 124 -9.80 5.94 -5.96
N ILE A 125 -9.95 7.12 -5.33
CA ILE A 125 -8.88 7.83 -4.63
C ILE A 125 -9.32 7.99 -3.19
N HIS A 126 -8.92 7.06 -2.34
CA HIS A 126 -9.29 7.04 -0.93
C HIS A 126 -8.35 6.13 -0.13
N PRO A 127 -8.30 6.25 1.21
CA PRO A 127 -7.38 5.47 2.03
C PRO A 127 -7.44 3.96 1.80
N GLY A 128 -6.27 3.37 1.52
CA GLY A 128 -6.07 1.93 1.42
C GLY A 128 -6.42 1.30 0.06
N VAL A 129 -6.57 2.09 -1.00
CA VAL A 129 -6.55 1.56 -2.38
C VAL A 129 -5.13 1.22 -2.84
N GLU A 130 -5.04 0.49 -3.94
CA GLU A 130 -3.76 0.23 -4.60
C GLU A 130 -3.40 1.40 -5.53
N GLU A 131 -2.18 1.91 -5.40
CA GLU A 131 -1.62 2.97 -6.22
C GLU A 131 -1.59 2.63 -7.73
N VAL A 132 -2.10 3.54 -8.57
CA VAL A 132 -2.02 3.40 -10.03
C VAL A 132 -0.77 4.12 -10.55
N CYS A 133 0.29 3.35 -10.77
CA CYS A 133 1.57 3.89 -11.24
C CYS A 133 1.44 4.76 -12.51
N GLY A 134 2.06 5.95 -12.45
CA GLY A 134 2.20 6.85 -13.61
C GLY A 134 1.01 7.75 -13.91
N ASN A 135 -0.05 7.75 -13.09
CA ASN A 135 -1.15 8.72 -13.19
C ASN A 135 -0.80 10.09 -12.54
N GLY A 136 0.22 10.12 -11.68
CA GLY A 136 0.66 11.31 -10.95
C GLY A 136 -0.30 11.76 -9.84
N LEU A 137 -1.16 10.87 -9.35
CA LEU A 137 -2.10 11.08 -8.24
C LEU A 137 -1.67 10.18 -7.08
N ASP A 138 -1.88 10.63 -5.84
CA ASP A 138 -1.81 9.82 -4.62
C ASP A 138 -3.19 9.16 -4.48
N ASP A 139 -3.31 7.91 -4.93
CA ASP A 139 -4.60 7.22 -4.97
C ASP A 139 -4.98 6.73 -3.55
N ASP A 140 -4.01 6.35 -2.73
CA ASP A 140 -4.22 5.78 -1.38
C ASP A 140 -4.21 6.79 -0.23
N CYS A 141 -4.07 8.08 -0.55
CA CYS A 141 -4.06 9.21 0.38
C CYS A 141 -3.00 9.09 1.48
N SER A 142 -1.88 8.41 1.22
CA SER A 142 -0.78 8.25 2.19
C SER A 142 0.08 9.50 2.34
N GLY A 143 -0.05 10.48 1.44
CA GLY A 143 0.72 11.72 1.43
C GLY A 143 1.97 11.67 0.56
N ASP A 144 2.21 10.55 -0.10
CA ASP A 144 3.29 10.34 -1.06
C ASP A 144 2.67 10.00 -2.43
N ALA A 145 2.97 10.79 -3.47
CA ALA A 145 2.62 10.40 -4.84
C ALA A 145 3.35 9.07 -5.18
N PRO A 146 2.78 8.20 -6.03
CA PRO A 146 3.11 6.78 -6.09
C PRO A 146 4.61 6.56 -6.12
N GLU A 147 5.14 5.92 -5.08
CA GLU A 147 6.46 5.30 -5.09
C GLU A 147 6.40 4.09 -6.02
N CYS A 148 6.37 4.37 -7.32
CA CYS A 148 6.55 3.35 -8.33
C CYS A 148 7.93 2.72 -8.08
N PRO A 149 8.05 1.39 -7.99
CA PRO A 149 9.35 0.72 -7.85
C PRO A 149 10.28 0.89 -9.09
N PHE A 150 9.90 1.73 -10.06
CA PHE A 150 10.67 2.04 -11.26
C PHE A 150 11.14 3.50 -11.38
N ALA A 151 11.12 4.29 -10.30
CA ALA A 151 11.64 5.66 -10.35
C ALA A 151 13.18 5.76 -10.39
N ASP A 152 13.93 4.67 -10.20
CA ASP A 152 15.41 4.72 -10.18
C ASP A 152 16.10 3.66 -11.07
N LEU A 153 15.83 3.70 -12.37
CA LEU A 153 16.82 3.26 -13.38
C LEU A 153 17.60 4.45 -13.95
N SER A 154 17.55 5.61 -13.27
CA SER A 154 18.22 6.84 -13.71
C SER A 154 19.61 7.03 -13.12
N THR A 155 19.98 6.28 -12.07
CA THR A 155 21.36 6.25 -11.58
C THR A 155 22.09 5.04 -12.17
N SER A 156 23.02 5.37 -13.06
CA SER A 156 23.88 4.47 -13.85
C SER A 156 24.85 3.60 -13.04
N ASP A 157 24.64 3.41 -11.73
CA ASP A 157 25.59 2.71 -10.85
C ASP A 157 25.01 1.45 -10.19
N ASP A 158 23.71 1.38 -9.86
CA ASP A 158 23.15 0.21 -9.15
C ASP A 158 22.58 -0.86 -10.09
N ALA A 159 21.85 -0.48 -11.15
CA ALA A 159 21.29 -1.43 -12.12
C ALA A 159 22.33 -2.06 -13.06
N LEU A 160 23.56 -1.55 -13.10
CA LEU A 160 24.62 -2.15 -13.92
C LEU A 160 25.48 -3.14 -13.13
N SER A 161 25.56 -3.05 -11.80
CA SER A 161 26.45 -3.89 -10.99
C SER A 161 25.93 -5.32 -10.77
N SER A 162 24.60 -5.52 -10.75
CA SER A 162 23.96 -6.83 -10.60
C SER A 162 23.82 -7.60 -11.91
N PHE A 163 24.05 -6.93 -13.03
CA PHE A 163 23.92 -7.53 -14.36
C PHE A 163 25.24 -8.02 -14.92
N LEU A 164 26.41 -7.57 -14.45
CA LEU A 164 27.67 -7.83 -15.16
C LEU A 164 27.98 -9.34 -15.28
N PRO A 165 28.40 -9.80 -16.47
CA PRO A 165 29.15 -11.03 -16.63
C PRO A 165 30.33 -11.07 -15.65
N ASP A 166 30.72 -12.27 -15.21
CA ASP A 166 31.89 -12.48 -14.32
C ASP A 166 33.22 -12.03 -14.97
N ASP A 167 33.20 -11.54 -16.21
CA ASP A 167 34.36 -11.17 -17.02
C ASP A 167 34.30 -9.70 -17.52
N SER A 168 35.45 -9.03 -17.52
CA SER A 168 35.64 -7.61 -17.89
C SER A 168 35.27 -7.21 -19.31
N ASP A 169 34.91 -8.17 -20.17
CA ASP A 169 34.70 -7.96 -21.61
C ASP A 169 33.26 -8.27 -22.06
N GLY A 170 32.40 -8.72 -21.15
CA GLY A 170 31.02 -9.10 -21.49
C GLY A 170 30.13 -7.88 -21.67
N VAL A 171 29.55 -7.71 -22.86
CA VAL A 171 28.65 -6.61 -23.19
C VAL A 171 27.21 -7.08 -23.07
N ILE A 172 26.55 -6.77 -21.96
CA ILE A 172 25.10 -6.96 -21.82
C ILE A 172 24.35 -5.79 -22.43
N GLY A 173 23.18 -6.08 -23.00
CA GLY A 173 22.36 -5.08 -23.67
C GLY A 173 22.84 -4.74 -25.08
N HIS A 174 23.66 -5.62 -25.68
CA HIS A 174 23.97 -5.53 -27.11
C HIS A 174 22.69 -5.60 -27.96
N ALA A 175 21.73 -6.41 -27.53
CA ALA A 175 20.37 -6.42 -28.02
C ALA A 175 19.40 -6.46 -26.83
N ILE A 176 18.21 -5.88 -26.99
CA ILE A 176 17.17 -5.84 -25.96
C ILE A 176 15.86 -6.22 -26.63
N ALA A 177 15.08 -7.08 -25.97
CA ALA A 177 13.71 -7.39 -26.35
C ALA A 177 12.82 -7.40 -25.11
N VAL A 178 11.53 -7.18 -25.34
CA VAL A 178 10.53 -7.11 -24.28
C VAL A 178 9.31 -7.88 -24.73
N GLY A 179 8.78 -8.76 -23.87
CA GLY A 179 7.60 -9.56 -24.18
C GLY A 179 6.93 -10.11 -22.92
N PRO A 180 5.59 -10.08 -22.83
CA PRO A 180 4.86 -10.81 -21.79
C PRO A 180 4.87 -12.34 -22.03
N GLY A 181 4.45 -13.13 -21.04
CA GLY A 181 4.20 -14.57 -21.24
C GLY A 181 5.44 -15.45 -21.25
N MET A 182 6.64 -14.88 -21.19
CA MET A 182 7.90 -15.64 -21.34
C MET A 182 8.02 -16.80 -20.34
N LEU A 183 7.55 -16.60 -19.11
CA LEU A 183 7.58 -17.60 -18.05
C LEU A 183 6.21 -18.29 -17.81
N GLY A 184 5.22 -18.04 -18.67
CA GLY A 184 3.84 -18.52 -18.52
C GLY A 184 3.04 -17.73 -17.49
N ASP A 185 3.44 -16.48 -17.27
CA ASP A 185 2.77 -15.50 -16.43
C ASP A 185 2.42 -14.27 -17.29
N PRO A 186 1.46 -13.42 -16.86
CA PRO A 186 1.07 -12.25 -17.64
C PRO A 186 2.10 -11.11 -17.57
N ASP A 187 3.21 -11.30 -16.85
CA ASP A 187 4.14 -10.23 -16.54
C ASP A 187 5.05 -9.92 -17.73
N LEU A 188 5.39 -8.64 -17.86
CA LEU A 188 6.32 -8.17 -18.87
C LEU A 188 7.73 -8.58 -18.51
N HIS A 189 8.45 -9.18 -19.44
CA HIS A 189 9.84 -9.57 -19.24
C HIS A 189 10.78 -8.74 -20.11
N VAL A 190 11.94 -8.39 -19.55
CA VAL A 190 13.02 -7.74 -20.32
C VAL A 190 14.11 -8.77 -20.57
N LEU A 191 14.52 -8.90 -21.84
CA LEU A 191 15.58 -9.80 -22.25
C LEU A 191 16.78 -9.00 -22.74
N PHE A 192 17.97 -9.46 -22.39
CA PHE A 192 19.23 -8.86 -22.79
C PHE A 192 20.10 -9.87 -23.54
N GLY A 193 20.52 -9.50 -24.75
CA GLY A 193 21.53 -10.19 -25.51
C GLY A 193 22.93 -9.78 -25.08
N SER A 194 23.80 -10.78 -24.91
CA SER A 194 25.19 -10.61 -24.52
C SER A 194 26.11 -11.51 -25.35
N PRO A 195 26.41 -11.15 -26.61
CA PRO A 195 27.12 -12.01 -27.56
C PRO A 195 28.58 -12.27 -27.20
N GLN A 196 29.15 -11.51 -26.25
CA GLN A 196 30.55 -11.68 -25.82
C GLN A 196 30.65 -12.32 -24.43
N ASP A 197 29.52 -12.75 -23.88
CA ASP A 197 29.47 -13.36 -22.57
C ASP A 197 30.19 -14.71 -22.51
N ARG A 198 30.76 -15.00 -21.33
CA ARG A 198 31.41 -16.28 -21.06
C ARG A 198 30.54 -17.17 -20.20
N TYR A 199 30.05 -18.25 -20.79
CA TYR A 199 29.40 -19.31 -20.04
C TYR A 199 30.38 -20.47 -19.80
N ARG A 200 30.68 -20.75 -18.52
CA ARG A 200 31.64 -21.80 -18.10
C ARG A 200 33.03 -21.67 -18.75
N GLY A 201 33.48 -20.42 -18.96
CA GLY A 201 34.78 -20.10 -19.54
C GLY A 201 34.82 -20.05 -21.07
N VAL A 202 33.74 -20.41 -21.77
CA VAL A 202 33.63 -20.33 -23.23
C VAL A 202 32.91 -19.06 -23.63
N ARG A 203 33.47 -18.30 -24.58
CA ARG A 203 32.87 -17.07 -25.11
C ARG A 203 31.90 -17.39 -26.27
N GLY A 204 30.79 -18.02 -25.92
CA GLY A 204 29.71 -18.34 -26.86
C GLY A 204 28.58 -17.32 -26.88
N GLY A 205 28.54 -16.39 -25.92
CA GLY A 205 27.44 -15.46 -25.74
C GLY A 205 26.21 -16.08 -25.09
N GLY A 206 25.20 -15.24 -24.84
CA GLY A 206 23.93 -15.68 -24.27
C GLY A 206 22.81 -14.64 -24.28
N VAL A 207 21.63 -15.10 -23.88
CA VAL A 207 20.43 -14.29 -23.64
C VAL A 207 20.01 -14.46 -22.19
N TYR A 208 19.77 -13.33 -21.53
CA TYR A 208 19.40 -13.22 -20.14
C TYR A 208 18.00 -12.68 -20.00
N LEU A 209 17.20 -13.26 -19.11
CA LEU A 209 15.85 -12.80 -18.81
C LEU A 209 15.83 -12.13 -17.43
N VAL A 210 15.16 -10.98 -17.38
CA VAL A 210 14.79 -10.26 -16.16
C VAL A 210 13.30 -10.41 -15.97
N ARG A 211 12.92 -10.90 -14.79
CA ARG A 211 11.53 -10.98 -14.38
C ARG A 211 11.00 -9.58 -14.10
N GLY A 212 9.93 -9.20 -14.78
CA GLY A 212 9.24 -7.93 -14.55
C GLY A 212 7.85 -8.17 -13.99
N SER A 213 7.73 -8.82 -12.84
CA SER A 213 6.44 -8.87 -12.15
C SER A 213 6.22 -7.60 -11.34
N TYR A 214 4.99 -7.07 -11.36
CA TYR A 214 4.56 -6.01 -10.45
C TYR A 214 4.80 -6.39 -8.97
N ALA A 215 4.60 -7.67 -8.62
CA ALA A 215 4.70 -8.17 -7.25
C ALA A 215 6.12 -8.52 -6.74
N ALA A 216 7.05 -8.99 -7.60
CA ALA A 216 8.43 -9.28 -7.17
C ALA A 216 9.26 -8.02 -6.93
N LEU A 217 8.80 -6.84 -7.36
CA LEU A 217 9.51 -5.57 -7.16
C LEU A 217 9.34 -5.00 -5.75
N GLU A 218 8.38 -5.50 -4.97
CA GLU A 218 8.26 -5.20 -3.54
C GLU A 218 9.36 -5.90 -2.71
N TYR A 219 10.01 -6.95 -3.28
CA TYR A 219 11.03 -7.76 -2.59
C TYR A 219 12.38 -7.84 -3.31
N ALA A 220 12.52 -7.30 -4.53
CA ALA A 220 13.70 -7.44 -5.38
C ALA A 220 14.76 -6.33 -5.23
N ARG A 221 14.87 -5.67 -4.06
CA ARG A 221 16.06 -4.85 -3.77
C ARG A 221 17.36 -5.69 -3.76
N ASP A 222 17.25 -7.01 -3.55
CA ASP A 222 18.42 -7.90 -3.36
C ASP A 222 18.51 -9.08 -4.36
N ALA A 223 17.56 -9.26 -5.29
CA ALA A 223 17.55 -10.42 -6.18
C ALA A 223 16.89 -10.14 -7.53
N VAL A 224 17.52 -9.32 -8.37
CA VAL A 224 17.30 -9.45 -9.82
C VAL A 224 18.02 -10.71 -10.26
N ASP A 225 17.35 -11.86 -10.13
CA ASP A 225 17.85 -13.13 -10.64
C ASP A 225 17.91 -13.05 -12.18
N SER A 226 19.04 -12.59 -12.72
CA SER A 226 19.33 -12.68 -14.14
C SER A 226 19.57 -14.15 -14.47
N LEU A 227 18.60 -14.76 -15.14
CA LEU A 227 18.65 -16.18 -15.46
C LEU A 227 19.18 -16.34 -16.90
N PRO A 228 20.29 -17.07 -17.11
CA PRO A 228 20.73 -17.40 -18.47
C PRO A 228 19.66 -18.29 -19.10
N LEU A 229 18.96 -17.75 -20.08
CA LEU A 229 17.90 -18.45 -20.79
C LEU A 229 18.47 -19.32 -21.89
N LEU A 230 19.44 -18.78 -22.62
CA LEU A 230 20.16 -19.45 -23.70
C LEU A 230 21.63 -19.06 -23.63
N THR A 231 22.52 -20.05 -23.66
CA THR A 231 23.96 -19.82 -23.77
C THR A 231 24.58 -20.82 -24.73
N SER A 232 25.69 -20.45 -25.35
CA SER A 232 26.52 -21.40 -26.10
C SER A 232 27.74 -21.86 -25.30
N LEU A 233 28.18 -23.09 -25.60
CA LEU A 233 29.43 -23.69 -25.14
C LEU A 233 30.46 -23.81 -26.28
N GLU A 234 30.19 -23.20 -27.43
CA GLU A 234 31.09 -23.11 -28.57
C GLU A 234 31.63 -21.66 -28.65
N GLU A 235 32.93 -21.52 -28.91
CA GLU A 235 33.60 -20.22 -28.90
C GLU A 235 33.28 -19.47 -30.18
N GLY A 236 32.78 -18.24 -30.07
CA GLY A 236 32.55 -17.36 -31.22
C GLY A 236 31.12 -17.35 -31.76
N ASP A 237 30.21 -18.22 -31.29
CA ASP A 237 28.82 -18.28 -31.75
C ASP A 237 28.08 -16.95 -31.68
N ALA A 238 28.44 -16.13 -30.67
CA ALA A 238 27.87 -14.82 -30.43
C ALA A 238 26.35 -14.86 -30.20
N VAL A 239 25.86 -15.84 -29.43
CA VAL A 239 24.44 -15.94 -29.09
C VAL A 239 23.96 -14.65 -28.41
N GLY A 240 22.81 -14.14 -28.86
CA GLY A 240 22.26 -12.89 -28.35
C GLY A 240 22.78 -11.64 -29.08
N THR A 241 23.43 -11.78 -30.24
CA THR A 241 23.71 -10.65 -31.13
C THR A 241 22.43 -9.95 -31.56
N ALA A 242 21.36 -10.70 -31.82
CA ALA A 242 20.03 -10.17 -32.08
C ALA A 242 19.00 -10.98 -31.31
N ILE A 243 17.98 -10.33 -30.78
CA ILE A 243 16.84 -10.97 -30.12
C ILE A 243 15.52 -10.31 -30.51
N VAL A 244 14.46 -11.10 -30.63
CA VAL A 244 13.06 -10.63 -30.72
C VAL A 244 12.17 -11.50 -29.86
N ALA A 245 11.14 -10.92 -29.25
CA ALA A 245 10.36 -11.58 -28.19
C ALA A 245 8.89 -11.14 -28.17
N ASP A 246 8.38 -10.69 -29.32
CA ASP A 246 7.09 -10.01 -29.52
C ASP A 246 6.15 -10.81 -30.44
N PHE A 247 6.38 -12.13 -30.57
CA PHE A 247 5.59 -12.98 -31.44
C PHE A 247 5.34 -14.36 -30.85
N ASP A 248 4.14 -14.90 -31.08
CA ASP A 248 3.73 -16.24 -30.66
C ASP A 248 3.75 -17.14 -31.91
N VAL A 249 4.69 -18.09 -31.96
CA VAL A 249 4.90 -18.97 -33.11
C VAL A 249 3.93 -20.15 -33.13
N ASN A 250 3.36 -20.50 -31.98
CA ASN A 250 2.64 -21.75 -31.78
C ASN A 250 1.13 -21.53 -31.51
N GLY A 251 0.71 -20.29 -31.24
CA GLY A 251 -0.66 -19.87 -30.97
C GLY A 251 -1.16 -20.20 -29.57
N ASP A 252 -0.29 -20.39 -28.58
CA ASP A 252 -0.66 -20.72 -27.20
C ASP A 252 -0.94 -19.49 -26.31
N GLY A 253 -0.65 -18.29 -26.82
CA GLY A 253 -0.90 -17.02 -26.15
C GLY A 253 0.30 -16.46 -25.38
N ASP A 254 1.41 -17.20 -25.27
CA ASP A 254 2.68 -16.71 -24.75
C ASP A 254 3.59 -16.27 -25.91
N TYR A 255 4.31 -15.15 -25.76
CA TYR A 255 5.28 -14.77 -26.78
C TYR A 255 6.57 -15.59 -26.65
N ASP A 256 7.10 -15.98 -27.81
CA ASP A 256 8.30 -16.78 -27.96
C ASP A 256 9.52 -15.89 -28.18
N LEU A 257 10.70 -16.44 -27.86
CA LEU A 257 11.98 -15.77 -28.07
C LEU A 257 12.66 -16.31 -29.34
N VAL A 258 13.17 -15.41 -30.19
CA VAL A 258 14.25 -15.77 -31.13
C VAL A 258 15.55 -15.14 -30.70
N ALA A 259 16.62 -15.94 -30.72
CA ALA A 259 17.99 -15.48 -30.55
C ALA A 259 18.82 -15.79 -31.80
N GLY A 260 19.58 -14.80 -32.23
CA GLY A 260 20.57 -14.92 -33.29
C GLY A 260 21.95 -15.25 -32.76
N ALA A 261 22.67 -16.11 -33.48
CA ALA A 261 24.03 -16.56 -33.20
C ALA A 261 24.82 -16.54 -34.53
N PRO A 262 25.27 -15.36 -34.99
CA PRO A 262 25.85 -15.21 -36.33
C PRO A 262 27.20 -15.91 -36.51
N GLY A 263 27.93 -16.20 -35.42
CA GLY A 263 29.18 -16.96 -35.50
C GLY A 263 29.00 -18.46 -35.38
N ALA A 264 27.76 -18.95 -35.19
CA ALA A 264 27.53 -20.38 -34.98
C ALA A 264 27.88 -21.17 -36.24
N GLU A 265 28.66 -22.24 -36.03
CA GLU A 265 29.08 -23.16 -37.08
C GLU A 265 28.16 -24.39 -37.11
N SER A 266 27.75 -24.85 -38.30
CA SER A 266 26.98 -26.10 -38.39
C SER A 266 27.47 -26.99 -39.53
N THR A 267 27.18 -26.61 -40.76
CA THR A 267 27.64 -27.23 -42.00
C THR A 267 28.74 -26.45 -42.68
N GLU A 268 28.79 -25.13 -42.46
CA GLU A 268 29.81 -24.21 -42.98
C GLU A 268 30.33 -23.33 -41.84
N THR A 269 31.53 -22.75 -42.00
CA THR A 269 32.13 -21.81 -41.04
C THR A 269 31.39 -20.49 -41.02
N ASP A 270 31.09 -19.96 -39.84
CA ASP A 270 30.42 -18.66 -39.62
C ASP A 270 29.14 -18.45 -40.46
N GLU A 271 28.40 -19.53 -40.74
CA GLU A 271 27.16 -19.41 -41.52
C GLU A 271 26.01 -18.83 -40.71
N GLY A 272 26.09 -18.94 -39.38
CA GLY A 272 25.16 -18.35 -38.44
C GLY A 272 23.85 -19.10 -38.29
N VAL A 273 23.23 -18.92 -37.13
CA VAL A 273 22.00 -19.59 -36.71
C VAL A 273 20.99 -18.59 -36.15
N ALA A 274 19.70 -18.84 -36.42
CA ALA A 274 18.59 -18.28 -35.65
C ALA A 274 17.86 -19.41 -34.92
N CYS A 275 17.70 -19.23 -33.62
CA CYS A 275 17.12 -20.18 -32.69
C CYS A 275 15.79 -19.65 -32.13
N VAL A 276 14.69 -20.39 -32.32
CA VAL A 276 13.40 -20.11 -31.67
C VAL A 276 13.28 -20.94 -30.41
N LEU A 277 12.98 -20.27 -29.31
CA LEU A 277 12.66 -20.82 -28.00
C LEU A 277 11.18 -20.57 -27.74
N VAL A 278 10.43 -21.66 -27.69
CA VAL A 278 9.00 -21.61 -27.43
C VAL A 278 8.75 -21.44 -25.94
N SER A 279 7.99 -20.41 -25.58
CA SER A 279 7.50 -20.13 -24.24
C SER A 279 6.34 -21.08 -23.88
N PRO A 280 6.01 -21.25 -22.59
CA PRO A 280 6.75 -20.77 -21.43
C PRO A 280 8.09 -21.51 -21.27
N VAL A 281 9.17 -20.75 -21.05
CA VAL A 281 10.52 -21.33 -20.87
C VAL A 281 10.73 -21.92 -19.45
N GLY A 282 9.70 -21.84 -18.60
CA GLY A 282 9.66 -22.30 -17.22
C GLY A 282 9.56 -23.82 -17.08
N GLY A 283 10.71 -24.49 -16.94
CA GLY A 283 10.76 -25.90 -16.57
C GLY A 283 12.11 -26.35 -16.07
N LEU A 284 13.19 -25.94 -16.74
CA LEU A 284 14.57 -26.08 -16.29
C LEU A 284 15.35 -24.97 -17.01
N LEU A 285 15.73 -23.92 -16.26
CA LEU A 285 16.38 -22.69 -16.75
C LEU A 285 17.85 -22.91 -17.16
N ARG A 286 18.08 -23.85 -18.08
CA ARG A 286 19.38 -24.12 -18.73
C ARG A 286 19.13 -24.75 -20.09
N ARG A 287 18.80 -23.93 -21.09
CA ARG A 287 18.71 -24.39 -22.48
C ARG A 287 20.02 -24.09 -23.21
N ARG A 288 20.49 -25.06 -23.98
CA ARG A 288 21.61 -24.92 -24.93
C ARG A 288 21.05 -24.57 -26.30
N GLU A 289 21.89 -24.13 -27.23
CA GLU A 289 21.49 -24.01 -28.65
C GLU A 289 20.90 -25.32 -29.22
N ALA A 290 21.28 -26.48 -28.68
CA ALA A 290 20.67 -27.76 -29.05
C ALA A 290 19.18 -27.90 -28.67
N ASP A 291 18.65 -27.02 -27.80
CA ASP A 291 17.28 -27.07 -27.28
C ASP A 291 16.32 -26.11 -28.03
N CYS A 292 16.76 -25.53 -29.16
CA CYS A 292 15.90 -24.72 -30.03
C CYS A 292 14.70 -25.54 -30.53
N ALA A 293 13.48 -25.02 -30.35
CA ALA A 293 12.28 -25.60 -30.93
C ALA A 293 12.32 -25.51 -32.47
N LEU A 294 12.88 -24.42 -32.98
CA LEU A 294 13.17 -24.23 -34.40
C LEU A 294 14.59 -23.69 -34.56
N ARG A 295 15.41 -24.40 -35.34
CA ARG A 295 16.75 -23.94 -35.72
C ARG A 295 16.78 -23.65 -37.22
N ARG A 296 17.34 -22.51 -37.61
CA ARG A 296 17.56 -22.10 -39.00
C ARG A 296 19.01 -21.67 -39.19
N VAL A 297 19.61 -22.06 -40.31
CA VAL A 297 21.04 -21.95 -40.57
C VAL A 297 21.26 -21.20 -41.89
N GLY A 298 22.25 -20.31 -41.95
CA GLY A 298 22.52 -19.45 -43.12
C GLY A 298 22.95 -20.17 -44.40
N GLY A 299 23.44 -21.41 -44.28
CA GLY A 299 23.73 -22.33 -45.40
C GLY A 299 24.82 -21.86 -46.36
N ARG A 300 25.62 -20.87 -45.96
CA ARG A 300 26.75 -20.31 -46.72
C ARG A 300 27.82 -19.86 -45.73
N GLU A 301 29.07 -20.21 -46.02
CA GLU A 301 30.24 -19.75 -45.27
C GLU A 301 30.25 -18.22 -45.11
N GLY A 302 30.42 -17.75 -43.88
CA GLY A 302 30.48 -16.32 -43.55
C GLY A 302 29.19 -15.54 -43.78
N ALA A 303 28.04 -16.22 -43.90
CA ALA A 303 26.75 -15.55 -44.07
C ALA A 303 26.33 -14.75 -42.83
N ALA A 304 26.82 -15.11 -41.64
CA ALA A 304 26.43 -14.48 -40.38
C ALA A 304 24.91 -14.41 -40.18
N PHE A 305 24.20 -15.46 -40.56
CA PHE A 305 22.75 -15.53 -40.45
C PHE A 305 22.31 -15.43 -38.98
N GLY A 306 21.27 -14.64 -38.71
CA GLY A 306 20.88 -14.31 -37.34
C GLY A 306 21.61 -13.08 -36.79
N SER A 307 22.39 -12.37 -37.60
CA SER A 307 23.00 -11.09 -37.20
C SER A 307 21.97 -9.98 -36.96
N SER A 308 20.78 -10.10 -37.56
CA SER A 308 19.65 -9.22 -37.32
C SER A 308 18.34 -9.99 -37.39
N LEU A 309 17.40 -9.58 -36.55
CA LEU A 309 16.07 -10.18 -36.44
C LEU A 309 15.03 -9.07 -36.44
N ALA A 310 13.91 -9.32 -37.11
CA ALA A 310 12.76 -8.43 -37.07
C ALA A 310 11.48 -9.24 -37.21
N THR A 311 10.50 -8.93 -36.37
CA THR A 311 9.14 -9.39 -36.59
C THR A 311 8.54 -8.67 -37.79
N VAL A 312 7.86 -9.44 -38.63
CA VAL A 312 7.10 -8.97 -39.78
C VAL A 312 5.65 -9.26 -39.45
N ALA A 313 4.92 -8.22 -39.08
CA ALA A 313 3.48 -8.31 -38.88
C ALA A 313 2.81 -8.69 -40.21
N ASP A 314 2.05 -9.79 -40.21
CA ASP A 314 1.14 -10.13 -41.31
C ASP A 314 -0.28 -9.71 -40.91
N GLU A 315 -0.85 -8.75 -41.64
CA GLU A 315 -2.25 -8.33 -41.46
C GLU A 315 -3.26 -9.32 -42.08
N THR A 316 -2.80 -10.42 -42.68
CA THR A 316 -3.69 -11.40 -43.29
C THR A 316 -4.11 -12.50 -42.31
N ARG A 317 -5.36 -12.98 -42.48
CA ARG A 317 -6.17 -13.82 -41.59
C ARG A 317 -5.62 -15.22 -41.24
N TRP A 318 -4.32 -15.47 -41.39
CA TRP A 318 -3.66 -16.67 -40.88
C TRP A 318 -2.77 -16.28 -39.71
N ALA A 319 -3.17 -16.73 -38.53
CA ALA A 319 -2.62 -16.38 -37.22
C ALA A 319 -1.16 -16.85 -37.04
N GLY A 320 -0.21 -16.21 -37.72
CA GLY A 320 1.21 -16.44 -37.50
C GLY A 320 1.98 -15.17 -37.80
N ALA A 321 2.69 -14.65 -36.80
CA ALA A 321 3.71 -13.65 -37.03
C ALA A 321 4.81 -14.23 -37.94
N ALA A 322 5.29 -13.45 -38.90
CA ALA A 322 6.45 -13.83 -39.71
C ALA A 322 7.72 -13.25 -39.10
N LEU A 323 8.85 -13.93 -39.29
CA LEU A 323 10.15 -13.48 -38.83
C LEU A 323 11.06 -13.25 -40.04
N ALA A 324 11.65 -12.06 -40.12
CA ALA A 324 12.77 -11.79 -41.00
C ALA A 324 14.08 -12.04 -40.25
N VAL A 325 14.98 -12.79 -40.89
CA VAL A 325 16.32 -13.06 -40.38
C VAL A 325 17.32 -12.61 -41.44
N GLY A 326 18.22 -11.72 -41.03
CA GLY A 326 19.34 -11.24 -41.83
C GLY A 326 20.55 -12.13 -41.73
#